data_AF-A0A8S3IWG0-F1
#
_entry.id   AF-A0A8S3IWG0-F1
#
_cell.length_a   1.000
_cell.length_b   1.000
_cell.length_c   1.000
_cell.angle_alpha   90.00
_cell.angle_beta   90.00
_cell.angle_gamma   90.00
#
_symmetry.space_group_name_H-M   'P 1'
#
loop_
_entity.id
_entity.type
_entity.pdbx_description
1 polymer ?
#
loop_
_entity_poly.entity_id
_entity_poly.type
_entity_poly.pdbx_seq_one_letter_code
_entity_poly.pdbx_strand_id
1 'polypeptide(L)'
;MQSRLRKIFRRLEFLLAGGHGALLKMFYFILKYIIAFSSTIIPTVRRALLDPLVEVRQSAAKTFENLHSSIGTQALDEILPYLLNVMQKDAIPNGDQNNKEDEQEREETERDFALDALQRIMQLKSRVVLPYLVPHLIQPPVDIKALASLTLVAGDALARHLSRIIQAVITHIADEKDPQAKQQHLFYAEQLLAA
;
A
#
# COMPACT_ATOMS: atom_id res chain seq x y z
N MET A 1 2.02 10.86 -14.05
CA MET A 1 2.29 12.08 -13.24
C MET A 1 3.75 12.56 -13.34
N GLN A 2 4.73 11.66 -13.33
CA GLN A 2 6.16 11.89 -13.63
C GLN A 2 6.44 12.73 -14.90
N SER A 3 5.59 12.68 -15.93
CA SER A 3 5.70 13.51 -17.15
C SER A 3 5.25 14.96 -16.93
N ARG A 4 4.23 15.19 -16.09
CA ARG A 4 3.73 16.55 -15.78
C ARG A 4 4.69 17.30 -14.87
N LEU A 5 5.23 16.64 -13.82
CA LEU A 5 6.30 17.22 -13.01
C LEU A 5 7.56 17.50 -13.85
N ARG A 6 7.99 16.57 -14.71
CA ARG A 6 9.12 16.83 -15.64
C ARG A 6 8.85 18.00 -16.58
N LYS A 7 7.63 18.17 -17.09
CA LYS A 7 7.25 19.34 -17.89
C LYS A 7 7.28 20.64 -17.08
N ILE A 8 6.80 20.61 -15.84
CA ILE A 8 6.86 21.75 -14.91
C ILE A 8 8.33 22.09 -14.61
N PHE A 9 9.16 21.10 -14.31
CA PHE A 9 10.60 21.27 -14.08
C PHE A 9 11.33 21.85 -15.29
N ARG A 10 11.10 21.33 -16.50
CA ARG A 10 11.70 21.89 -17.74
C ARG A 10 11.24 23.33 -18.00
N ARG A 11 9.97 23.63 -17.71
CA ARG A 11 9.41 24.98 -17.91
C ARG A 11 9.92 25.96 -16.86
N LEU A 12 10.14 25.50 -15.61
CA LEU A 12 10.85 26.27 -14.59
C LEU A 12 12.32 26.46 -14.94
N GLU A 13 13.07 25.43 -15.36
CA GLU A 13 14.46 25.55 -15.80
C GLU A 13 14.62 26.61 -16.90
N PHE A 14 13.70 26.65 -17.86
CA PHE A 14 13.65 27.67 -18.89
C PHE A 14 13.39 29.09 -18.33
N LEU A 15 12.45 29.23 -17.38
CA LEU A 15 12.17 30.50 -16.70
C LEU A 15 13.35 30.99 -15.83
N LEU A 16 14.12 30.08 -15.24
CA LEU A 16 15.27 30.38 -14.38
C LEU A 16 16.51 30.81 -15.17
N ALA A 17 16.62 30.36 -16.43
CA ALA A 17 17.66 30.80 -17.37
C ALA A 17 17.47 32.25 -17.84
N GLY A 18 16.24 32.78 -17.78
CA GLY A 18 15.88 34.15 -18.20
C GLY A 18 16.16 35.28 -17.21
N GLY A 19 16.89 35.03 -16.12
CA GLY A 19 17.34 36.09 -15.21
C GLY A 19 16.29 36.66 -14.23
N HIS A 20 15.09 36.08 -14.14
CA HIS A 20 14.05 36.55 -13.21
C HIS A 20 14.00 35.73 -11.92
N GLY A 21 14.16 36.45 -10.80
CA GLY A 21 13.69 36.08 -9.46
C GLY A 21 14.52 35.04 -8.71
N ALA A 22 15.39 35.50 -7.80
CA ALA A 22 16.04 34.64 -6.79
C ALA A 22 15.02 33.77 -6.02
N LEU A 23 13.80 34.27 -5.82
CA LEU A 23 12.68 33.53 -5.22
C LEU A 23 12.27 32.29 -6.04
N LEU A 24 12.24 32.39 -7.37
CA LEU A 24 11.87 31.28 -8.25
C LEU A 24 12.97 30.22 -8.27
N LYS A 25 14.24 30.64 -8.23
CA LYS A 25 15.41 29.77 -8.06
C LYS A 25 15.37 29.05 -6.72
N MET A 26 15.05 29.76 -5.64
CA MET A 26 14.89 29.19 -4.31
C MET A 26 13.77 28.14 -4.29
N PHE A 27 12.60 28.45 -4.86
CA PHE A 27 11.46 27.52 -4.92
C PHE A 27 11.79 26.26 -5.74
N TYR A 28 12.47 26.41 -6.88
CA TYR A 28 12.94 25.28 -7.68
C TYR A 28 13.96 24.42 -6.93
N PHE A 29 14.92 25.02 -6.22
CA PHE A 29 15.88 24.28 -5.41
C PHE A 29 15.20 23.53 -4.26
N ILE A 30 14.24 24.15 -3.58
CA ILE A 30 13.44 23.50 -2.54
C ILE A 30 12.66 22.31 -3.12
N LEU A 31 11.97 22.49 -4.24
CA LEU A 31 11.26 21.40 -4.94
C LEU A 31 12.21 20.27 -5.36
N LYS A 32 13.39 20.62 -5.90
CA LYS A 32 14.41 19.64 -6.31
C LYS A 32 14.97 18.89 -5.11
N TYR A 33 15.20 19.57 -3.99
CA TYR A 33 15.70 18.96 -2.75
C TYR A 33 14.66 18.01 -2.14
N ILE A 34 13.39 18.43 -2.07
CA ILE A 34 12.28 17.58 -1.59
C ILE A 34 12.17 16.31 -2.45
N ILE A 35 12.27 16.43 -3.78
CA ILE A 35 12.20 15.26 -4.69
C ILE A 35 13.43 14.37 -4.53
N ALA A 36 14.65 14.93 -4.47
CA ALA A 36 15.86 14.15 -4.27
C ALA A 36 15.84 13.41 -2.93
N PHE A 37 15.39 14.05 -1.86
CA PHE A 37 15.26 13.42 -0.55
C PHE A 37 14.13 12.37 -0.54
N SER A 38 13.03 12.57 -1.28
CA SER A 38 11.99 11.55 -1.40
C SER A 38 12.52 10.23 -2.00
N SER A 39 13.47 10.31 -2.94
CA SER A 39 14.07 9.13 -3.56
C SER A 39 14.94 8.29 -2.61
N THR A 40 15.42 8.89 -1.50
CA THR A 40 16.14 8.17 -0.44
C THR A 40 15.23 7.78 0.73
N ILE A 41 14.18 8.55 1.01
CA ILE A 41 13.25 8.24 2.12
C ILE A 41 12.33 7.07 1.78
N ILE A 42 11.79 6.98 0.55
CA ILE A 42 10.79 5.95 0.21
C ILE A 42 11.32 4.53 0.46
N PRO A 43 12.54 4.15 0.04
CA PRO A 43 13.12 2.84 0.38
C PRO A 43 13.25 2.62 1.89
N THR A 44 13.64 3.64 2.64
CA THR A 44 13.76 3.57 4.11
C THR A 44 12.40 3.35 4.77
N VAL A 45 11.35 4.06 4.31
CA VAL A 45 9.99 3.89 4.83
C VAL A 45 9.44 2.52 4.47
N ARG A 46 9.67 2.01 3.25
CA ARG A 46 9.29 0.64 2.86
C ARG A 46 9.91 -0.40 3.80
N ARG A 47 11.20 -0.29 4.10
CA ARG A 47 11.87 -1.19 5.06
C ARG A 47 11.31 -1.06 6.47
N ALA A 48 11.13 0.17 6.95
CA ALA A 48 10.63 0.43 8.30
C ALA A 48 9.16 -0.01 8.49
N LEU A 49 8.37 -0.05 7.42
CA LEU A 49 7.01 -0.61 7.44
C LEU A 49 7.01 -2.13 7.59
N LEU A 50 8.11 -2.82 7.29
CA LEU A 50 8.27 -4.27 7.50
C LEU A 50 9.20 -4.58 8.68
N ASP A 51 9.40 -3.61 9.57
CA ASP A 51 10.27 -3.82 10.74
C ASP A 51 9.60 -4.77 11.75
N PRO A 52 10.35 -5.68 12.39
CA PRO A 52 9.81 -6.57 13.42
C PRO A 52 9.15 -5.81 14.59
N LEU A 53 9.66 -4.62 14.93
CA LEU A 53 9.13 -3.81 16.02
C LEU A 53 7.88 -3.04 15.58
N VAL A 54 6.79 -3.25 16.32
CA VAL A 54 5.49 -2.63 16.12
C VAL A 54 5.60 -1.10 16.10
N GLU A 55 6.41 -0.53 16.99
CA GLU A 55 6.65 0.90 17.17
C GLU A 55 7.34 1.53 15.95
N VAL A 56 8.25 0.78 15.32
CA VAL A 56 8.92 1.21 14.09
C VAL A 56 7.93 1.24 12.94
N ARG A 57 7.09 0.20 12.78
CA ARG A 57 6.03 0.19 11.76
C ARG A 57 5.03 1.32 11.94
N GLN A 58 4.64 1.64 13.18
CA GLN A 58 3.77 2.79 13.49
C GLN A 58 4.42 4.12 13.10
N SER A 59 5.69 4.29 13.43
CA SER A 59 6.46 5.49 13.09
C SER A 59 6.63 5.62 11.57
N ALA A 60 6.84 4.51 10.87
CA ALA A 60 6.91 4.45 9.43
C ALA A 60 5.56 4.80 8.77
N ALA A 61 4.43 4.35 9.32
CA ALA A 61 3.10 4.71 8.82
C ALA A 61 2.81 6.21 8.98
N LYS A 62 3.18 6.82 10.12
CA LYS A 62 3.13 8.29 10.29
C LYS A 62 4.06 9.02 9.31
N THR A 63 5.22 8.44 9.02
CA THR A 63 6.15 8.99 8.02
C THR A 63 5.55 8.91 6.61
N PHE A 64 4.92 7.79 6.25
CA PHE A 64 4.14 7.65 5.02
C PHE A 64 3.04 8.72 4.93
N GLU A 65 2.34 8.99 6.02
CA GLU A 65 1.31 10.02 6.06
C GLU A 65 1.87 11.40 5.68
N ASN A 66 3.01 11.77 6.26
CA ASN A 66 3.72 13.02 5.99
C ASN A 66 4.29 13.09 4.56
N LEU A 67 4.83 11.97 4.07
CA LEU A 67 5.28 11.85 2.68
C LEU A 67 4.12 12.05 1.72
N HIS A 68 2.99 11.37 1.94
CA HIS A 68 1.81 11.55 1.11
C HIS A 68 1.31 13.00 1.12
N SER A 69 1.34 13.68 2.27
CA SER A 69 1.02 15.11 2.34
C SER A 69 1.99 16.00 1.53
N SER A 70 3.23 15.56 1.32
CA SER A 70 4.28 16.33 0.64
C SER A 70 4.39 16.03 -0.86
N ILE A 71 4.34 14.75 -1.25
CA ILE A 71 4.55 14.28 -2.64
C ILE A 71 3.31 13.64 -3.26
N GLY A 72 2.17 13.63 -2.54
CA GLY A 72 0.88 13.19 -3.05
C GLY A 72 0.86 11.73 -3.47
N THR A 73 0.19 11.44 -4.58
CA THR A 73 -0.03 10.07 -5.06
C THR A 73 1.25 9.31 -5.39
N GLN A 74 2.39 9.99 -5.57
CA GLN A 74 3.68 9.32 -5.73
C GLN A 74 4.01 8.42 -4.53
N ALA A 75 3.72 8.87 -3.31
CA ALA A 75 3.91 8.03 -2.12
C ALA A 75 3.04 6.77 -2.16
N LEU A 76 1.80 6.88 -2.68
CA LEU A 76 0.91 5.72 -2.85
C LEU A 76 1.45 4.76 -3.90
N ASP A 77 1.78 5.30 -5.09
CA ASP A 77 2.25 4.55 -6.25
C ASP A 77 3.55 3.79 -5.98
N GLU A 78 4.36 4.28 -5.05
CA GLU A 78 5.61 3.62 -4.67
C GLU A 78 5.42 2.70 -3.46
N ILE A 79 4.68 3.08 -2.41
CA ILE A 79 4.68 2.32 -1.16
C ILE A 79 3.60 1.22 -1.16
N LEU A 80 2.40 1.49 -1.66
CA LEU A 80 1.30 0.53 -1.56
C LEU A 80 1.52 -0.73 -2.42
N PRO A 81 1.98 -0.65 -3.69
CA PRO A 81 2.31 -1.84 -4.47
C PRO A 81 3.38 -2.70 -3.83
N TYR A 82 4.36 -2.08 -3.19
CA TYR A 82 5.43 -2.80 -2.52
C TYR A 82 4.87 -3.64 -1.36
N LEU A 83 4.06 -3.03 -0.49
CA LEU A 83 3.43 -3.75 0.62
C LEU A 83 2.45 -4.83 0.14
N LEU A 84 1.64 -4.53 -0.88
CA LEU A 84 0.72 -5.52 -1.47
C LEU A 84 1.48 -6.73 -2.02
N ASN A 85 2.61 -6.51 -2.72
CA ASN A 85 3.43 -7.59 -3.24
C ASN A 85 4.01 -8.46 -2.11
N VAL A 86 4.53 -7.85 -1.05
CA VAL A 86 5.03 -8.60 0.12
C VAL A 86 3.91 -9.38 0.78
N MET A 87 2.74 -8.75 1.01
CA MET A 87 1.56 -9.41 1.59
C MET A 87 1.03 -10.59 0.75
N GLN A 88 1.24 -10.57 -0.57
CA GLN A 88 0.73 -11.58 -1.52
C GLN A 88 1.75 -12.64 -1.92
N LYS A 89 2.98 -12.61 -1.38
CA LYS A 89 4.13 -13.31 -1.95
C LYS A 89 4.11 -14.85 -1.92
N ASP A 90 3.06 -15.49 -1.40
CA ASP A 90 2.99 -16.96 -1.23
C ASP A 90 2.13 -17.69 -2.28
N ALA A 91 1.89 -17.12 -3.45
CA ALA A 91 1.03 -17.77 -4.46
C ALA A 91 1.76 -18.73 -5.42
N ILE A 92 3.10 -18.78 -5.44
CA ILE A 92 3.85 -19.66 -6.35
C ILE A 92 5.02 -20.34 -5.63
N PRO A 93 4.92 -21.65 -5.33
CA PRO A 93 6.05 -22.40 -4.80
C PRO A 93 7.03 -22.71 -5.93
N ASN A 94 8.02 -21.83 -6.13
CA ASN A 94 9.15 -22.07 -7.03
C ASN A 94 10.46 -21.92 -6.25
N GLY A 95 10.93 -22.98 -5.61
CA GLY A 95 12.18 -22.97 -4.87
C GLY A 95 12.60 -24.32 -4.28
N ASP A 96 13.91 -24.58 -4.36
CA ASP A 96 14.65 -25.77 -3.94
C ASP A 96 14.39 -26.17 -2.46
N GLN A 97 14.40 -27.46 -2.16
CA GLN A 97 13.74 -28.07 -0.99
C GLN A 97 14.56 -28.08 0.31
N ASN A 98 15.77 -27.53 0.33
CA ASN A 98 16.72 -27.84 1.41
C ASN A 98 16.68 -26.90 2.64
N ASN A 99 15.97 -25.75 2.59
CA ASN A 99 15.84 -24.79 3.70
C ASN A 99 14.41 -24.21 3.86
N LYS A 100 13.38 -24.98 3.52
CA LYS A 100 12.01 -24.45 3.33
C LYS A 100 11.32 -23.94 4.60
N GLU A 101 11.55 -24.57 5.75
CA GLU A 101 10.80 -24.24 6.98
C GLU A 101 11.18 -22.86 7.51
N ASP A 102 12.48 -22.58 7.66
CA ASP A 102 12.99 -21.27 8.09
C ASP A 102 12.67 -20.14 7.09
N GLU A 103 12.65 -20.43 5.78
CA GLU A 103 12.31 -19.47 4.74
C GLU A 103 10.81 -19.17 4.73
N GLN A 104 9.97 -20.20 4.83
CA GLN A 104 8.52 -20.08 4.86
C GLN A 104 8.03 -19.34 6.11
N GLU A 105 8.59 -19.63 7.29
CA GLU A 105 8.25 -18.88 8.52
C GLU A 105 8.63 -17.40 8.42
N ARG A 106 9.76 -17.08 7.78
CA ARG A 106 10.16 -15.68 7.54
C ARG A 106 9.24 -14.98 6.56
N GLU A 107 8.84 -15.66 5.48
CA GLU A 107 7.90 -15.12 4.49
C GLU A 107 6.53 -14.85 5.11
N GLU A 108 5.99 -15.81 5.88
CA GLU A 108 4.73 -15.63 6.59
C GLU A 108 4.80 -14.47 7.60
N THR A 109 5.94 -14.34 8.30
CA THR A 109 6.20 -13.21 9.21
C THR A 109 6.25 -11.87 8.47
N GLU A 110 6.91 -11.79 7.31
CA GLU A 110 6.94 -10.57 6.49
C GLU A 110 5.56 -10.21 5.92
N ARG A 111 4.73 -11.20 5.58
CA ARG A 111 3.35 -10.99 5.14
C ARG A 111 2.49 -10.39 6.24
N ASP A 112 2.63 -10.90 7.45
CA ASP A 112 1.94 -10.37 8.63
C ASP A 112 2.39 -8.92 8.92
N PHE A 113 3.69 -8.61 8.78
CA PHE A 113 4.18 -7.25 8.89
C PHE A 113 3.62 -6.34 7.80
N ALA A 114 3.51 -6.82 6.56
CA ALA A 114 2.94 -6.05 5.45
C ALA A 114 1.45 -5.76 5.65
N LEU A 115 0.68 -6.75 6.12
CA LEU A 115 -0.73 -6.59 6.44
C LEU A 115 -0.93 -5.58 7.58
N ASP A 116 -0.17 -5.72 8.65
CA ASP A 116 -0.14 -4.78 9.78
C ASP A 116 0.22 -3.35 9.32
N ALA A 117 1.21 -3.21 8.43
CA ALA A 117 1.60 -1.91 7.88
C ALA A 117 0.50 -1.27 7.04
N LEU A 118 -0.18 -2.05 6.20
CA LEU A 118 -1.34 -1.61 5.44
C LEU A 118 -2.48 -1.19 6.38
N GLN A 119 -2.74 -1.94 7.45
CA GLN A 119 -3.75 -1.56 8.46
C GLN A 119 -3.41 -0.22 9.13
N ARG A 120 -2.16 0.02 9.50
CA ARG A 120 -1.74 1.31 10.10
C ARG A 120 -1.88 2.46 9.12
N ILE A 121 -1.46 2.28 7.87
CA ILE A 121 -1.64 3.28 6.82
C ILE A 121 -3.13 3.57 6.61
N MET A 122 -3.95 2.54 6.63
CA MET A 122 -5.40 2.61 6.49
C MET A 122 -6.04 3.40 7.63
N GLN A 123 -5.64 3.19 8.88
CA GLN A 123 -6.11 3.96 10.04
C GLN A 123 -5.86 5.47 9.89
N LEU A 124 -4.76 5.86 9.23
CA LEU A 124 -4.39 7.25 9.04
C LEU A 124 -5.03 7.90 7.80
N LYS A 125 -5.18 7.14 6.70
CA LYS A 125 -5.54 7.69 5.38
C LYS A 125 -6.57 6.85 4.59
N SER A 126 -7.51 6.17 5.27
CA SER A 126 -8.48 5.25 4.65
C SER A 126 -9.18 5.81 3.39
N ARG A 127 -9.64 7.06 3.44
CA ARG A 127 -10.33 7.73 2.31
C ARG A 127 -9.49 7.88 1.05
N VAL A 128 -8.16 7.93 1.20
CA VAL A 128 -7.20 8.09 0.10
C VAL A 128 -6.65 6.74 -0.34
N VAL A 129 -6.47 5.82 0.59
CA VAL A 129 -5.84 4.51 0.38
C VAL A 129 -6.84 3.50 -0.19
N LEU A 130 -8.10 3.50 0.24
CA LEU A 130 -9.14 2.56 -0.25
C LEU A 130 -9.33 2.56 -1.76
N PRO A 131 -9.43 3.72 -2.45
CA PRO A 131 -9.53 3.74 -3.91
C PRO A 131 -8.36 3.05 -4.61
N TYR A 132 -7.20 3.00 -3.96
CA TYR A 132 -6.02 2.29 -4.45
C TYR A 132 -6.09 0.79 -4.13
N LEU A 133 -6.37 0.42 -2.87
CA LEU A 133 -6.32 -0.97 -2.42
C LEU A 133 -7.48 -1.82 -2.98
N VAL A 134 -8.71 -1.28 -2.99
CA VAL A 134 -9.90 -2.06 -3.36
C VAL A 134 -9.78 -2.70 -4.74
N PRO A 135 -9.37 -1.99 -5.82
CA PRO A 135 -9.19 -2.62 -7.12
C PRO A 135 -8.16 -3.76 -7.15
N HIS A 136 -7.20 -3.81 -6.22
CA HIS A 136 -6.20 -4.87 -6.15
C HIS A 136 -6.68 -6.05 -5.30
N LEU A 137 -7.39 -5.78 -4.21
CA LEU A 137 -7.85 -6.82 -3.27
C LEU A 137 -9.04 -7.64 -3.78
N ILE A 138 -9.85 -7.07 -4.68
CA ILE A 138 -11.02 -7.74 -5.27
C ILE A 138 -10.71 -8.43 -6.61
N GLN A 139 -9.46 -8.37 -7.09
CA GLN A 139 -9.07 -9.10 -8.29
C GLN A 139 -9.01 -10.60 -7.97
N PRO A 140 -9.49 -11.49 -8.86
CA PRO A 140 -9.33 -12.93 -8.65
C PRO A 140 -7.85 -13.36 -8.64
N PRO A 141 -7.42 -14.26 -7.74
CA PRO A 141 -8.19 -14.76 -6.59
C PRO A 141 -8.36 -13.67 -5.51
N VAL A 142 -9.59 -13.54 -4.98
CA VAL A 142 -9.92 -12.50 -3.99
C VAL A 142 -9.26 -12.85 -2.67
N ASP A 143 -8.42 -11.97 -2.13
CA ASP A 143 -7.81 -12.15 -0.82
C ASP A 143 -8.79 -11.73 0.29
N ILE A 144 -9.72 -12.63 0.62
CA ILE A 144 -10.79 -12.36 1.60
C ILE A 144 -10.21 -12.13 3.00
N LYS A 145 -9.11 -12.81 3.36
CA LYS A 145 -8.42 -12.61 4.64
C LYS A 145 -7.91 -11.17 4.74
N ALA A 146 -7.16 -10.70 3.74
CA ALA A 146 -6.66 -9.32 3.73
C ALA A 146 -7.81 -8.29 3.70
N LEU A 147 -8.88 -8.55 2.92
CA LEU A 147 -10.06 -7.69 2.91
C LEU A 147 -10.66 -7.56 4.32
N ALA A 148 -10.97 -8.68 4.98
CA ALA A 148 -11.53 -8.67 6.32
C ALA A 148 -10.65 -7.93 7.33
N SER A 149 -9.33 -8.15 7.28
CA SER A 149 -8.38 -7.46 8.15
C SER A 149 -8.28 -5.95 7.90
N LEU A 150 -8.38 -5.50 6.65
CA LEU A 150 -8.27 -4.08 6.29
C LEU A 150 -9.60 -3.33 6.46
N THR A 151 -10.75 -4.00 6.30
CA THR A 151 -12.07 -3.39 6.53
C THR A 151 -12.29 -3.04 8.00
N LEU A 152 -11.78 -3.84 8.94
CA LEU A 152 -11.87 -3.59 10.39
C LEU A 152 -11.29 -2.23 10.83
N VAL A 153 -10.36 -1.67 10.04
CA VAL A 153 -9.70 -0.40 10.34
C VAL A 153 -10.04 0.71 9.33
N ALA A 154 -10.97 0.43 8.42
CA ALA A 154 -11.33 1.35 7.33
C ALA A 154 -12.22 2.51 7.77
N GLY A 155 -13.04 2.29 8.81
CA GLY A 155 -14.05 3.24 9.27
C GLY A 155 -15.09 3.60 8.20
N ASP A 156 -15.62 4.82 8.26
CA ASP A 156 -16.69 5.32 7.39
C ASP A 156 -16.33 5.31 5.88
N ALA A 157 -15.04 5.34 5.56
CA ALA A 157 -14.55 5.35 4.19
C ALA A 157 -14.92 4.07 3.42
N LEU A 158 -15.14 2.95 4.13
CA LEU A 158 -15.50 1.66 3.55
C LEU A 158 -16.85 1.67 2.84
N ALA A 159 -17.82 2.45 3.34
CA ALA A 159 -19.20 2.44 2.86
C ALA A 159 -19.31 2.68 1.34
N ARG A 160 -18.40 3.50 0.77
CA ARG A 160 -18.36 3.80 -0.68
C ARG A 160 -17.84 2.65 -1.54
N HIS A 161 -17.19 1.66 -0.94
CA HIS A 161 -16.58 0.52 -1.62
C HIS A 161 -17.29 -0.80 -1.31
N LEU A 162 -18.11 -0.84 -0.26
CA LEU A 162 -18.73 -2.04 0.28
C LEU A 162 -19.51 -2.85 -0.76
N SER A 163 -20.36 -2.20 -1.57
CA SER A 163 -21.12 -2.91 -2.62
C SER A 163 -20.23 -3.69 -3.58
N ARG A 164 -19.11 -3.09 -4.01
CA ARG A 164 -18.17 -3.74 -4.93
C ARG A 164 -17.37 -4.86 -4.25
N ILE A 165 -16.99 -4.66 -2.99
CA ILE A 165 -16.27 -5.66 -2.19
C ILE A 165 -17.18 -6.88 -1.96
N ILE A 166 -18.40 -6.67 -1.48
CA ILE A 166 -19.37 -7.75 -1.24
C ILE A 166 -19.63 -8.54 -2.52
N GLN A 167 -19.85 -7.86 -3.65
CA GLN A 167 -20.08 -8.55 -4.92
C GLN A 167 -18.91 -9.46 -5.31
N ALA A 168 -17.67 -8.98 -5.17
CA ALA A 168 -16.49 -9.77 -5.47
C ALA A 168 -16.32 -10.97 -4.52
N VAL A 169 -16.56 -10.77 -3.22
CA VAL A 169 -16.47 -11.83 -2.20
C VAL A 169 -17.54 -12.91 -2.42
N ILE A 170 -18.78 -12.53 -2.67
CA ILE A 170 -19.88 -13.48 -2.94
C ILE A 170 -19.57 -14.30 -4.19
N THR A 171 -19.13 -13.67 -5.28
CA THR A 171 -18.76 -14.38 -6.51
C THR A 171 -17.60 -15.35 -6.25
N HIS A 172 -16.57 -14.91 -5.53
CA HIS A 172 -15.42 -15.77 -5.19
C HIS A 172 -15.83 -17.01 -4.36
N ILE A 173 -16.68 -16.83 -3.34
CA ILE A 173 -17.19 -17.94 -2.50
C ILE A 173 -18.12 -18.87 -3.28
N ALA A 174 -18.91 -18.32 -4.19
CA ALA A 174 -19.82 -19.11 -5.02
C ALA A 174 -19.04 -20.04 -5.98
N ASP A 175 -17.93 -19.55 -6.52
CA ASP A 175 -17.08 -20.29 -7.46
C ASP A 175 -16.11 -21.28 -6.76
N GLU A 176 -15.93 -21.16 -5.43
CA GLU A 176 -15.08 -22.05 -4.64
C GLU A 176 -15.65 -23.48 -4.57
N LYS A 177 -14.83 -24.44 -5.00
CA LYS A 177 -15.18 -25.86 -5.10
C LYS A 177 -14.67 -26.66 -3.92
N ASP A 178 -13.58 -26.24 -3.29
CA ASP A 178 -13.07 -26.90 -2.09
C ASP A 178 -13.93 -26.55 -0.88
N PRO A 179 -14.60 -27.54 -0.23
CA PRO A 179 -15.41 -27.28 0.96
C PRO A 179 -14.62 -26.65 2.12
N GLN A 180 -13.33 -26.98 2.27
CA GLN A 180 -12.51 -26.44 3.35
C GLN A 180 -12.16 -24.98 3.10
N ALA A 181 -11.61 -24.66 1.91
CA ALA A 181 -11.37 -23.28 1.51
C ALA A 181 -12.66 -22.45 1.56
N LYS A 182 -13.79 -23.00 1.11
CA LYS A 182 -15.09 -22.32 1.15
C LYS A 182 -15.51 -21.98 2.58
N GLN A 183 -15.34 -22.91 3.53
CA GLN A 183 -15.65 -22.66 4.94
C GLN A 183 -14.77 -21.55 5.52
N GLN A 184 -13.47 -21.53 5.16
CA GLN A 184 -12.55 -20.49 5.58
C GLN A 184 -12.90 -19.13 4.96
N HIS A 185 -13.28 -19.08 3.69
CA HIS A 185 -13.74 -17.87 3.02
C HIS A 185 -15.03 -17.32 3.66
N LEU A 186 -15.98 -18.20 4.03
CA LEU A 186 -17.19 -17.81 4.76
C LEU A 186 -16.85 -17.18 6.12
N PHE A 187 -15.94 -17.78 6.87
CA PHE A 187 -15.49 -17.22 8.15
C PHE A 187 -14.94 -15.79 8.01
N TYR A 188 -14.07 -15.54 7.02
CA TYR A 188 -13.57 -14.18 6.80
C TYR A 188 -14.62 -13.22 6.25
N ALA A 189 -15.57 -13.70 5.44
CA ALA A 189 -16.68 -12.88 4.97
C ALA A 189 -17.59 -12.42 6.12
N GLU A 190 -17.83 -13.26 7.13
CA GLU A 190 -18.54 -12.87 8.34
C GLU A 190 -17.81 -11.77 9.11
N GLN A 191 -16.48 -11.87 9.26
CA GLN A 191 -15.66 -10.83 9.90
C GLN A 191 -15.72 -9.50 9.14
N LEU A 192 -15.74 -9.55 7.80
CA LEU A 192 -15.87 -8.37 6.95
C LEU A 192 -17.21 -7.66 7.15
N LEU A 193 -18.29 -8.41 7.31
CA LEU A 193 -19.64 -7.86 7.54
C LEU A 193 -19.84 -7.31 8.95
N ALA A 194 -19.01 -7.74 9.91
CA ALA A 194 -19.02 -7.25 11.29
C ALA A 194 -18.22 -5.93 11.48
N ALA A 195 -17.45 -5.51 10.47
CA ALA A 195 -16.62 -4.30 10.47
C ALA A 195 -17.41 -3.03 10.11
#